data_AF-A0A2G9GTI1-F1
#
_entry.id   AF-A0A2G9GTI1-F1
#
_cell.length_a   1.000
_cell.length_b   1.000
_cell.length_c   1.000
_cell.angle_alpha   90.00
_cell.angle_beta   90.00
_cell.angle_gamma   90.00
#
_symmetry.space_group_name_H-M   'P 1'
#
loop_
_entity.id
_entity.type
_entity.pdbx_description
1 polymer ?
#
loop_
_entity_poly.entity_id
_entity_poly.type
_entity_poly.pdbx_seq_one_letter_code
_entity_poly.pdbx_strand_id
1 'polypeptide(L)'
;MPATDHNQGSFLNRISIRRNQFTPVDNNHDQELEDLELFQKHVADRFSDLLSSPSAAVNDPGFAATDSPSATTETYTPPPPPPPLLSISWLRNLLDTFLCCEAEFKAVLVSGRDPSQFSRPPLDRLIPDLLERSVKALDVCNAVTQGVDLVQRWQKLAQIAVTALQQNPIGEGQVRRARKALNTLLTSMVFDDKENANSNFHGKWTERTRSFGLRGAAANKDRAAGNFRSFSWSMAKSWSAAKQIQVMSANLVAPRGAESTGLASPIYVMNTIIVFVMWALVAAIPCQERNGLATHFQVPRNLGWAQPIIGLQEKIGEDWKKKEKKGTAGLLEETQKMEKVAHSLVEFADSFVFPLEEEKAADLAAQVVELAETCRRMEEGLGPLQQQVREVFHRIVRSRAEVLDVVDQIGKISAPVPY
;
A
#
# COMPACT_ATOMS: atom_id res chain seq x y z
N MET A 1 15.73 -9.51 -7.56
CA MET A 1 15.12 -10.72 -8.15
C MET A 1 14.80 -10.44 -9.61
N PRO A 2 15.11 -11.35 -10.54
CA PRO A 2 14.45 -11.38 -11.84
C PRO A 2 13.79 -12.75 -12.06
N ALA A 3 12.45 -12.80 -12.07
CA ALA A 3 11.71 -13.98 -12.53
C ALA A 3 10.30 -13.66 -13.09
N THR A 4 9.74 -12.48 -12.83
CA THR A 4 8.42 -12.08 -13.35
C THR A 4 8.45 -11.50 -14.77
N ASP A 5 9.60 -11.04 -15.24
CA ASP A 5 9.72 -10.33 -16.52
C ASP A 5 9.59 -11.25 -17.74
N HIS A 6 9.98 -12.54 -17.63
CA HIS A 6 10.01 -13.43 -18.80
C HIS A 6 8.61 -13.82 -19.28
N ASN A 7 7.69 -14.15 -18.37
CA ASN A 7 6.31 -14.49 -18.73
C ASN A 7 5.50 -13.27 -19.16
N GLN A 8 5.69 -12.13 -18.48
CA GLN A 8 5.02 -10.88 -18.86
C GLN A 8 5.51 -10.38 -20.22
N GLY A 9 6.83 -10.41 -20.45
CA GLY A 9 7.44 -10.05 -21.73
C GLY A 9 6.96 -10.96 -22.85
N SER A 10 6.81 -12.26 -22.60
CA SER A 10 6.26 -13.23 -23.56
C SER A 10 4.80 -12.90 -23.94
N PHE A 11 3.94 -12.62 -22.97
CA PHE A 11 2.53 -12.27 -23.23
C PHE A 11 2.39 -10.95 -24.00
N LEU A 12 3.10 -9.90 -23.58
CA LEU A 12 3.05 -8.60 -24.25
C LEU A 12 3.69 -8.66 -25.64
N ASN A 13 4.78 -9.39 -25.82
CA ASN A 13 5.37 -9.63 -27.14
C ASN A 13 4.43 -10.42 -28.03
N ARG A 14 3.70 -11.41 -27.50
CA ARG A 14 2.70 -12.16 -28.25
C ARG A 14 1.60 -11.25 -28.78
N ILE A 15 1.04 -10.37 -27.94
CA ILE A 15 0.03 -9.38 -28.38
C ILE A 15 0.63 -8.38 -29.38
N SER A 16 1.86 -7.92 -29.14
CA SER A 16 2.56 -6.95 -30.00
C SER A 16 2.90 -7.51 -31.39
N ILE A 17 3.42 -8.73 -31.49
CA ILE A 17 3.74 -9.41 -32.75
C ILE A 17 2.48 -9.63 -33.59
N ARG A 18 1.35 -9.94 -32.94
CA ARG A 18 0.06 -10.18 -33.59
C ARG A 18 -0.57 -8.92 -34.15
N ARG A 19 -0.38 -7.76 -33.50
CA ARG A 19 -0.81 -6.45 -34.05
C ARG A 19 -0.31 -6.20 -35.48
N ASN A 20 0.83 -6.79 -35.85
CA ASN A 20 1.46 -6.61 -37.15
C ASN A 20 1.07 -7.70 -38.19
N GLN A 21 0.14 -8.62 -37.88
CA GLN A 21 -0.29 -9.69 -38.79
C GLN A 21 -1.80 -9.63 -39.05
N PHE A 22 -2.22 -9.83 -40.30
CA PHE A 22 -3.64 -9.91 -40.69
C PHE A 22 -4.16 -11.34 -40.46
N THR A 23 -5.04 -11.55 -39.48
CA THR A 23 -5.72 -12.83 -39.20
C THR A 23 -7.17 -12.84 -39.72
N PRO A 24 -7.67 -13.97 -40.25
CA PRO A 24 -9.08 -14.10 -40.66
C PRO A 24 -10.04 -13.99 -39.47
N VAL A 25 -11.24 -13.44 -39.70
CA VAL A 25 -12.25 -13.06 -38.69
C VAL A 25 -12.66 -14.22 -37.76
N ASP A 26 -12.80 -15.44 -38.26
CA ASP A 26 -13.20 -16.60 -37.44
C ASP A 26 -12.08 -17.08 -36.49
N ASN A 27 -10.81 -16.88 -36.86
CA ASN A 27 -9.66 -17.23 -36.03
C ASN A 27 -9.38 -16.18 -34.94
N ASN A 28 -10.07 -15.03 -34.98
CA ASN A 28 -9.87 -13.92 -34.06
C ASN A 28 -10.63 -14.11 -32.74
N HIS A 29 -11.82 -14.73 -32.76
CA HIS A 29 -12.63 -14.90 -31.55
C HIS A 29 -12.04 -15.95 -30.59
N ASP A 30 -11.62 -17.11 -31.11
CA ASP A 30 -10.97 -18.15 -30.30
C ASP A 30 -9.64 -17.65 -29.70
N GLN A 31 -8.93 -16.79 -30.44
CA GLN A 31 -7.68 -16.20 -29.97
C GLN A 31 -7.88 -15.14 -28.88
N GLU A 32 -8.94 -14.34 -28.97
CA GLU A 32 -9.34 -13.38 -27.93
C GLU A 32 -9.72 -14.08 -26.62
N LEU A 33 -10.41 -15.23 -26.73
CA LEU A 33 -10.75 -16.06 -25.58
C LEU A 33 -9.49 -16.63 -24.92
N GLU A 34 -8.52 -17.12 -25.71
CA GLU A 34 -7.24 -17.62 -25.17
C GLU A 34 -6.44 -16.51 -24.45
N ASP A 35 -6.39 -15.30 -25.03
CA ASP A 35 -5.71 -14.15 -24.40
C ASP A 35 -6.38 -13.77 -23.07
N LEU A 36 -7.70 -13.86 -22.99
CA LEU A 36 -8.47 -13.59 -21.78
C LEU A 36 -8.29 -14.68 -20.70
N GLU A 37 -8.23 -15.95 -21.08
CA GLU A 37 -7.94 -17.06 -20.17
C GLU A 37 -6.52 -16.93 -19.59
N LEU A 38 -5.54 -16.58 -20.44
CA LEU A 38 -4.16 -16.40 -19.99
C LEU A 38 -4.00 -15.20 -19.07
N PHE A 39 -4.68 -14.08 -19.35
CA PHE A 39 -4.72 -12.96 -18.42
C PHE A 39 -5.27 -13.38 -17.04
N GLN A 40 -6.40 -14.09 -17.00
CA GLN A 40 -6.98 -14.58 -15.74
C GLN A 40 -6.04 -15.56 -15.02
N LYS A 41 -5.36 -16.43 -15.76
CA LYS A 41 -4.36 -17.34 -15.20
C LYS A 41 -3.18 -16.59 -14.59
N HIS A 42 -2.60 -15.62 -15.29
CA HIS A 42 -1.51 -14.81 -14.76
C HIS A 42 -1.92 -14.03 -13.51
N VAL A 43 -3.15 -13.50 -13.48
CA VAL A 43 -3.70 -12.88 -12.27
C VAL A 43 -3.75 -13.89 -11.12
N ALA A 44 -4.29 -15.10 -11.36
CA ALA A 44 -4.35 -16.15 -10.36
C ALA A 44 -2.96 -16.51 -9.81
N ASP A 45 -1.99 -16.74 -10.70
CA ASP A 45 -0.63 -17.14 -10.35
C ASP A 45 0.06 -16.05 -9.50
N ARG A 46 0.04 -14.79 -9.96
CA ARG A 46 0.68 -13.67 -9.26
C ARG A 46 0.11 -13.43 -7.86
N PHE A 47 -1.21 -13.51 -7.70
CA PHE A 47 -1.83 -13.34 -6.38
C PHE A 47 -1.65 -14.57 -5.49
N SER A 48 -1.48 -15.77 -6.05
CA SER A 48 -1.13 -16.98 -5.29
C SER A 48 0.27 -16.89 -4.71
N ASP A 49 1.22 -16.33 -5.47
CA ASP A 49 2.58 -16.04 -4.98
C ASP A 49 2.55 -15.06 -3.80
N LEU A 50 1.73 -13.99 -3.90
CA LEU A 50 1.54 -13.03 -2.80
C LEU A 50 0.86 -13.63 -1.57
N LEU A 51 -0.05 -14.61 -1.76
CA LEU A 51 -0.75 -15.29 -0.66
C LEU A 51 0.14 -16.29 0.08
N SER A 52 1.12 -16.86 -0.62
CA SER A 52 2.10 -17.81 -0.09
C SER A 52 3.13 -17.17 0.85
N SER A 53 3.01 -15.85 1.08
CA SER A 53 3.77 -15.15 2.11
C SER A 53 3.48 -15.69 3.52
N PRO A 54 4.52 -15.97 4.33
CA PRO A 54 4.34 -16.45 5.69
C PRO A 54 3.59 -15.38 6.49
N SER A 55 2.46 -15.77 7.04
CA SER A 55 1.81 -14.99 8.09
C SER A 55 2.67 -15.12 9.34
N ALA A 56 2.97 -14.00 10.01
CA ALA A 56 3.76 -13.99 11.24
C ALA A 56 2.94 -14.60 12.39
N ALA A 57 2.79 -15.93 12.40
CA ALA A 57 2.28 -16.71 13.51
C ALA A 57 2.76 -18.16 13.37
N VAL A 58 3.78 -18.53 14.15
CA VAL A 58 3.77 -19.61 15.16
C VAL A 58 5.20 -19.71 15.71
N ASN A 59 5.32 -19.38 17.01
CA ASN A 59 6.41 -19.87 17.85
C ASN A 59 6.20 -21.39 18.02
N ASP A 60 7.16 -22.20 17.58
CA ASP A 60 7.42 -23.48 18.25
C ASP A 60 8.88 -23.90 18.08
N PRO A 61 9.65 -24.10 19.16
CA PRO A 61 10.98 -24.68 19.11
C PRO A 61 10.89 -26.19 19.44
N GLY A 62 11.11 -27.08 18.46
CA GLY A 62 11.19 -28.50 18.81
C GLY A 62 11.38 -29.49 17.66
N PHE A 63 12.55 -30.14 17.69
CA PHE A 63 12.83 -31.51 17.22
C PHE A 63 12.78 -31.80 15.71
N ALA A 64 13.68 -32.58 15.10
CA ALA A 64 14.68 -33.50 15.61
C ALA A 64 15.80 -33.69 14.58
N ALA A 65 17.02 -33.86 15.09
CA ALA A 65 18.14 -34.41 14.34
C ALA A 65 17.81 -35.82 13.82
N THR A 66 18.17 -36.08 12.56
CA THR A 66 18.46 -37.44 12.09
C THR A 66 19.70 -37.39 11.21
N ASP A 67 20.76 -38.05 11.69
CA ASP A 67 22.01 -38.31 11.00
C ASP A 67 21.78 -39.19 9.77
N SER A 68 22.36 -38.82 8.62
CA SER A 68 23.01 -39.76 7.70
C SER A 68 23.90 -39.03 6.68
N PRO A 69 25.08 -39.58 6.33
CA PRO A 69 26.11 -38.85 5.59
C PRO A 69 26.10 -39.17 4.08
N SER A 70 26.68 -38.23 3.32
CA SER A 70 27.25 -38.35 1.95
C SER A 70 26.41 -37.73 0.82
N ALA A 71 26.79 -36.54 0.38
CA ALA A 71 27.29 -36.26 -0.99
C ALA A 71 27.30 -34.74 -1.28
N THR A 72 28.46 -34.26 -1.75
CA THR A 72 28.68 -33.08 -2.60
C THR A 72 28.01 -31.75 -2.23
N THR A 73 28.85 -30.86 -1.71
CA THR A 73 28.61 -29.43 -1.44
C THR A 73 28.29 -28.66 -2.73
N GLU A 74 27.00 -28.49 -3.03
CA GLU A 74 26.53 -27.30 -3.75
C GLU A 74 25.95 -26.34 -2.71
N THR A 75 26.46 -25.11 -2.69
CA THR A 75 26.01 -24.01 -1.83
C THR A 75 24.63 -23.55 -2.30
N TYR A 76 23.60 -24.36 -2.04
CA TYR A 76 22.21 -23.97 -2.23
C TYR A 76 21.86 -23.00 -1.11
N THR A 77 22.08 -21.70 -1.33
CA THR A 77 21.46 -20.68 -0.51
C THR A 77 19.95 -20.82 -0.71
N PRO A 78 19.18 -21.23 0.32
CA PRO A 78 17.73 -21.31 0.18
C PRO A 78 17.20 -19.92 -0.22
N PRO A 79 16.20 -19.86 -1.11
CA PRO A 79 15.59 -18.59 -1.48
C PRO A 79 15.17 -17.85 -0.19
N PRO A 80 15.32 -16.51 -0.15
CA PRO A 80 14.94 -15.75 1.03
C PRO A 80 13.50 -16.06 1.40
N PRO A 81 13.18 -16.22 2.71
CA PRO A 81 11.83 -16.51 3.14
C PRO A 81 10.89 -15.44 2.58
N PRO A 82 9.65 -15.80 2.21
CA PRO A 82 8.78 -14.83 1.59
C PRO A 82 8.45 -13.71 2.60
N PRO A 83 8.19 -12.47 2.13
CA PRO A 83 8.06 -11.33 3.02
C PRO A 83 6.86 -11.49 3.95
N PRO A 84 6.90 -11.04 5.21
CA PRO A 84 5.72 -11.06 6.07
C PRO A 84 4.55 -10.30 5.43
N LEU A 85 3.33 -10.81 5.61
CA LEU A 85 2.11 -10.17 5.12
C LEU A 85 2.02 -8.70 5.61
N LEU A 86 1.70 -7.77 4.70
CA LEU A 86 1.66 -6.32 4.96
C LEU A 86 2.98 -5.69 5.46
N SER A 87 4.13 -6.35 5.26
CA SER A 87 5.43 -5.67 5.35
C SER A 87 5.64 -4.68 4.21
N ILE A 88 6.61 -3.77 4.34
CA ILE A 88 6.97 -2.86 3.26
C ILE A 88 7.32 -3.64 1.97
N SER A 89 8.10 -4.71 2.09
CA SER A 89 8.44 -5.59 0.96
C SER A 89 7.21 -6.23 0.31
N TRP A 90 6.25 -6.70 1.11
CA TRP A 90 5.03 -7.30 0.59
C TRP A 90 4.17 -6.28 -0.15
N LEU A 91 4.02 -5.06 0.39
CA LEU A 91 3.30 -3.98 -0.28
C LEU A 91 3.94 -3.61 -1.62
N ARG A 92 5.28 -3.61 -1.69
CA ARG A 92 5.98 -3.37 -2.96
C ARG A 92 5.69 -4.47 -3.99
N ASN A 93 5.71 -5.74 -3.59
CA ASN A 93 5.35 -6.85 -4.47
C ASN A 93 3.88 -6.78 -4.93
N LEU A 94 2.97 -6.31 -4.06
CA LEU A 94 1.57 -6.06 -4.40
C LEU A 94 1.43 -4.98 -5.49
N LEU A 95 2.17 -3.87 -5.36
CA LEU A 95 2.16 -2.79 -6.35
C LEU A 95 2.80 -3.22 -7.68
N ASP A 96 3.86 -4.03 -7.65
CA ASP A 96 4.44 -4.61 -8.86
C ASP A 96 3.44 -5.55 -9.55
N THR A 97 2.76 -6.39 -8.78
CA THR A 97 1.69 -7.26 -9.29
C THR A 97 0.57 -6.45 -9.92
N PHE A 98 0.15 -5.35 -9.29
CA PHE A 98 -0.83 -4.43 -9.86
C PHE A 98 -0.37 -3.86 -11.21
N LEU A 99 0.87 -3.36 -11.29
CA LEU A 99 1.43 -2.79 -12.51
C LEU A 99 1.52 -3.84 -13.63
N CYS A 100 1.84 -5.09 -13.29
CA CYS A 100 1.84 -6.20 -14.25
C CYS A 100 0.42 -6.47 -14.78
N CYS A 101 -0.55 -6.62 -13.87
CA CYS A 101 -1.95 -6.85 -14.23
C CYS A 101 -2.52 -5.69 -15.06
N GLU A 102 -2.17 -4.44 -14.74
CA GLU A 102 -2.59 -3.26 -15.50
C GLU A 102 -2.04 -3.28 -16.92
N ALA A 103 -0.75 -3.60 -17.10
CA ALA A 103 -0.14 -3.64 -18.42
C ALA A 103 -0.76 -4.72 -19.32
N GLU A 104 -0.99 -5.92 -18.76
CA GLU A 104 -1.66 -7.01 -19.47
C GLU A 104 -3.13 -6.69 -19.75
N PHE A 105 -3.86 -6.13 -18.77
CA PHE A 105 -5.23 -5.68 -18.94
C PHE A 105 -5.36 -4.65 -20.05
N LYS A 106 -4.45 -3.67 -20.12
CA LYS A 106 -4.46 -2.64 -21.14
C LYS A 106 -4.19 -3.21 -22.53
N ALA A 107 -3.26 -4.16 -22.63
CA ALA A 107 -3.00 -4.89 -23.86
C ALA A 107 -4.26 -5.63 -24.31
N VAL A 108 -4.91 -6.35 -23.39
CA VAL A 108 -6.19 -7.02 -23.65
C VAL A 108 -7.27 -6.02 -24.04
N LEU A 109 -7.46 -4.91 -23.34
CA LEU A 109 -8.60 -4.00 -23.54
C LEU A 109 -8.47 -3.14 -24.81
N VAL A 110 -7.29 -2.58 -25.07
CA VAL A 110 -7.09 -1.49 -26.06
C VAL A 110 -6.33 -1.96 -27.32
N SER A 111 -5.48 -2.99 -27.22
CA SER A 111 -4.61 -3.35 -28.35
C SER A 111 -5.34 -4.21 -29.38
N GLY A 112 -5.43 -3.71 -30.62
CA GLY A 112 -5.90 -4.50 -31.77
C GLY A 112 -7.42 -4.64 -31.90
N ARG A 113 -8.21 -3.85 -31.14
CA ARG A 113 -9.68 -3.92 -31.18
C ARG A 113 -10.31 -2.73 -31.87
N ASP A 114 -11.50 -2.97 -32.44
CA ASP A 114 -12.34 -1.92 -33.02
C ASP A 114 -12.86 -0.99 -31.91
N PRO A 115 -12.54 0.33 -31.95
CA PRO A 115 -13.06 1.31 -31.01
C PRO A 115 -14.58 1.27 -30.86
N SER A 116 -15.33 0.90 -31.91
CA SER A 116 -16.80 0.88 -31.88
C SER A 116 -17.40 -0.07 -30.83
N GLN A 117 -16.61 -1.02 -30.28
CA GLN A 117 -17.05 -1.91 -29.20
C GLN A 117 -17.30 -1.16 -27.88
N PHE A 118 -16.61 -0.06 -27.62
CA PHE A 118 -16.70 0.69 -26.35
C PHE A 118 -18.05 1.40 -26.19
N SER A 119 -18.76 1.67 -27.30
CA SER A 119 -20.11 2.23 -27.29
C SER A 119 -21.22 1.17 -27.27
N ARG A 120 -20.88 -0.12 -27.26
CA ARG A 120 -21.86 -1.22 -27.26
C ARG A 120 -22.04 -1.80 -25.85
N PRO A 121 -23.26 -2.28 -25.51
CA PRO A 121 -23.47 -3.01 -24.28
C PRO A 121 -22.59 -4.28 -24.19
N PRO A 122 -22.05 -4.64 -23.00
CA PRO A 122 -22.17 -3.92 -21.72
C PRO A 122 -21.06 -2.88 -21.47
N LEU A 123 -20.18 -2.63 -22.44
CA LEU A 123 -18.97 -1.80 -22.27
C LEU A 123 -19.27 -0.32 -22.10
N ASP A 124 -20.34 0.15 -22.75
CA ASP A 124 -20.92 1.49 -22.60
C ASP A 124 -21.15 1.90 -21.13
N ARG A 125 -21.46 0.95 -20.25
CA ARG A 125 -21.59 1.15 -18.80
C ARG A 125 -20.29 0.86 -18.04
N LEU A 126 -19.59 -0.21 -18.39
CA LEU A 126 -18.42 -0.69 -17.63
C LEU A 126 -17.20 0.23 -17.75
N ILE A 127 -17.04 0.93 -18.87
CA ILE A 127 -15.93 1.87 -19.09
C ILE A 127 -16.08 3.13 -18.24
N PRO A 128 -17.23 3.83 -18.22
CA PRO A 128 -17.45 4.92 -17.27
C PRO A 128 -17.20 4.52 -15.81
N ASP A 129 -17.67 3.34 -15.40
CA ASP A 129 -17.46 2.82 -14.05
C ASP A 129 -15.94 2.61 -13.75
N LEU A 130 -15.19 2.07 -14.71
CA LEU A 130 -13.73 1.93 -14.61
C LEU A 130 -13.03 3.29 -14.47
N LEU A 131 -13.42 4.25 -15.30
CA LEU A 131 -12.87 5.61 -15.28
C LEU A 131 -13.18 6.31 -13.95
N GLU A 132 -14.37 6.13 -13.40
CA GLU A 132 -14.73 6.69 -12.09
C GLU A 132 -13.91 6.05 -10.96
N ARG A 133 -13.75 4.71 -10.96
CA ARG A 133 -12.90 4.03 -9.98
C ARG A 133 -11.43 4.43 -10.11
N SER A 134 -10.95 4.70 -11.32
CA SER A 134 -9.58 5.19 -11.53
C SER A 134 -9.34 6.52 -10.82
N VAL A 135 -10.30 7.46 -10.86
CA VAL A 135 -10.19 8.75 -10.15
C VAL A 135 -10.14 8.54 -8.64
N LYS A 136 -11.02 7.69 -8.10
CA LYS A 136 -11.01 7.37 -6.66
C LYS A 136 -9.70 6.69 -6.23
N ALA A 137 -9.15 5.83 -7.08
CA ALA A 137 -7.85 5.21 -6.84
C ALA A 137 -6.72 6.26 -6.79
N LEU A 138 -6.75 7.29 -7.66
CA LEU A 138 -5.79 8.40 -7.61
C LEU A 138 -5.88 9.18 -6.29
N ASP A 139 -7.10 9.44 -5.79
CA ASP A 139 -7.30 10.08 -4.48
C ASP A 139 -6.72 9.24 -3.34
N VAL A 140 -6.91 7.92 -3.40
CA VAL A 140 -6.33 6.98 -2.42
C VAL A 140 -4.80 6.98 -2.50
N CYS A 141 -4.20 6.95 -3.69
CA CYS A 141 -2.74 7.05 -3.84
C CYS A 141 -2.18 8.34 -3.21
N ASN A 142 -2.87 9.46 -3.35
CA ASN A 142 -2.49 10.73 -2.72
C ASN A 142 -2.57 10.64 -1.18
N ALA A 143 -3.64 10.07 -0.65
CA ALA A 143 -3.81 9.88 0.79
C ALA A 143 -2.75 8.92 1.37
N VAL A 144 -2.49 7.81 0.67
CA VAL A 144 -1.46 6.83 1.02
C VAL A 144 -0.07 7.47 1.01
N THR A 145 0.24 8.32 0.03
CA THR A 145 1.51 9.05 -0.02
C THR A 145 1.71 9.92 1.23
N GLN A 146 0.67 10.64 1.66
CA GLN A 146 0.70 11.43 2.90
C GLN A 146 0.83 10.53 4.15
N GLY A 147 0.19 9.36 4.13
CA GLY A 147 0.31 8.34 5.16
C GLY A 147 1.73 7.80 5.29
N VAL A 148 2.43 7.56 4.18
CA VAL A 148 3.84 7.17 4.17
C VAL A 148 4.72 8.27 4.77
N ASP A 149 4.47 9.54 4.42
CA ASP A 149 5.19 10.67 5.03
C ASP A 149 4.97 10.73 6.55
N LEU A 150 3.76 10.41 7.04
CA LEU A 150 3.46 10.31 8.47
C LEU A 150 4.25 9.18 9.13
N VAL A 151 4.26 7.99 8.54
CA VAL A 151 5.02 6.84 9.02
C VAL A 151 6.52 7.14 9.06
N GLN A 152 7.05 7.88 8.08
CA GLN A 152 8.45 8.31 8.08
C GLN A 152 8.78 9.26 9.24
N ARG A 153 7.82 10.10 9.65
CA ARG A 153 8.00 10.95 10.85
C ARG A 153 8.00 10.14 12.14
N TRP A 154 7.14 9.13 12.23
CA TRP A 154 7.14 8.19 13.36
C TRP A 154 8.49 7.48 13.48
N GLN A 155 9.04 7.01 12.36
CA GLN A 155 10.38 6.43 12.30
C GLN A 155 11.45 7.40 12.83
N LYS A 156 11.42 8.69 12.42
CA LYS A 156 12.37 9.70 12.93
C LYS A 156 12.27 9.92 14.43
N LEU A 157 11.06 9.90 15.01
CA LEU A 157 10.85 10.00 16.47
C LEU A 157 11.41 8.78 17.20
N ALA A 158 11.17 7.57 16.68
CA ALA A 158 11.75 6.33 17.20
C ALA A 158 13.28 6.34 17.14
N GLN A 159 13.87 6.85 16.05
CA GLN A 159 15.32 6.96 15.89
C GLN A 159 15.96 7.88 16.95
N ILE A 160 15.27 8.94 17.38
CA ILE A 160 15.73 9.79 18.49
C ILE A 160 15.82 8.99 19.80
N ALA A 161 14.83 8.12 20.06
CA ALA A 161 14.82 7.27 21.24
C ALA A 161 15.94 6.23 21.19
N VAL A 162 16.13 5.56 20.05
CA VAL A 162 17.24 4.62 19.81
C VAL A 162 18.59 5.30 20.09
N THR A 163 18.82 6.46 19.48
CA THR A 163 20.11 7.17 19.61
C THR A 163 20.39 7.62 21.05
N ALA A 164 19.34 7.93 21.83
CA ALA A 164 19.49 8.29 23.24
C ALA A 164 19.81 7.07 24.12
N LEU A 165 19.14 5.94 23.89
CA LEU A 165 19.28 4.74 24.70
C LEU A 165 20.53 3.90 24.35
N GLN A 166 21.14 4.10 23.18
CA GLN A 166 22.42 3.46 22.80
C GLN A 166 23.66 4.07 23.46
N GLN A 167 23.53 5.21 24.16
CA GLN A 167 24.67 5.87 24.82
C GLN A 167 25.08 5.09 26.08
N ASN A 168 26.36 4.71 26.18
CA ASN A 168 26.91 4.03 27.36
C ASN A 168 27.90 4.94 28.12
N PRO A 169 27.69 5.23 29.41
CA PRO A 169 26.58 4.76 30.27
C PRO A 169 25.26 5.52 30.03
N ILE A 170 24.13 4.83 30.25
CA ILE A 170 22.80 5.42 30.16
C ILE A 170 22.54 6.28 31.40
N GLY A 171 22.46 7.60 31.20
CA GLY A 171 22.07 8.55 32.25
C GLY A 171 20.58 8.90 32.23
N GLU A 172 20.06 9.41 33.34
CA GLU A 172 18.66 9.82 33.50
C GLU A 172 18.20 10.82 32.40
N GLY A 173 19.10 11.71 31.96
CA GLY A 173 18.82 12.64 30.87
C GLY A 173 18.51 11.97 29.53
N GLN A 174 19.18 10.85 29.22
CA GLN A 174 18.94 10.09 27.99
C GLN A 174 17.60 9.35 28.05
N VAL A 175 17.29 8.76 29.20
CA VAL A 175 15.99 8.11 29.44
C VAL A 175 14.85 9.11 29.32
N ARG A 176 14.98 10.30 29.92
CA ARG A 176 13.99 11.39 29.78
C ARG A 176 13.81 11.84 28.32
N ARG A 177 14.90 11.92 27.55
CA ARG A 177 14.85 12.26 26.12
C ARG A 177 14.13 11.18 25.31
N ALA A 178 14.49 9.92 25.51
CA ALA A 178 13.86 8.78 24.85
C ALA A 178 12.36 8.73 25.18
N ARG A 179 12.00 8.82 26.46
CA ARG A 179 10.62 8.88 26.94
C ARG A 179 9.81 9.97 26.25
N LYS A 180 10.35 11.19 26.15
CA LYS A 180 9.66 12.30 25.46
C LYS A 180 9.41 12.00 23.98
N ALA A 181 10.39 11.44 23.28
CA ALA A 181 10.27 11.08 21.87
C ALA A 181 9.23 9.98 21.65
N LEU A 182 9.28 8.92 22.48
CA LEU A 182 8.35 7.79 22.44
C LEU A 182 6.92 8.19 22.81
N ASN A 183 6.73 9.05 23.83
CA ASN A 183 5.39 9.57 24.13
C ASN A 183 4.83 10.41 22.98
N THR A 184 5.66 11.25 22.36
CA THR A 184 5.24 12.03 21.18
C THR A 184 4.84 11.11 20.01
N LEU A 185 5.61 10.04 19.79
CA LEU A 185 5.33 9.00 18.80
C LEU A 185 3.98 8.33 19.05
N LEU A 186 3.78 7.77 20.25
CA LEU A 186 2.56 7.05 20.60
C LEU A 186 1.33 7.94 20.58
N THR A 187 1.42 9.18 21.11
CA THR A 187 0.31 10.14 21.00
C THR A 187 -0.04 10.42 19.54
N SER A 188 0.96 10.59 18.66
CA SER A 188 0.72 10.82 17.23
C SER A 188 0.13 9.62 16.48
N MET A 189 0.32 8.39 16.97
CA MET A 189 -0.26 7.16 16.44
C MET A 189 -1.71 6.92 16.88
N VAL A 190 -2.15 7.57 17.97
CA VAL A 190 -3.50 7.44 18.53
C VAL A 190 -4.44 8.53 18.01
N PHE A 191 -3.91 9.63 17.48
CA PHE A 191 -4.72 10.80 17.09
C PHE A 191 -5.87 10.42 16.14
N ASP A 192 -7.08 10.73 16.61
CA ASP A 192 -8.35 10.77 15.88
C ASP A 192 -8.65 12.25 15.56
N ASP A 193 -9.31 12.53 14.44
CA ASP A 193 -9.65 13.89 13.98
C ASP A 193 -10.61 14.67 14.91
N LYS A 194 -11.03 14.06 16.02
CA LYS A 194 -12.01 14.63 16.96
C LYS A 194 -11.50 15.76 17.85
N GLU A 195 -10.19 16.02 17.94
CA GLU A 195 -9.65 16.99 18.91
C GLU A 195 -9.06 18.28 18.32
N ASN A 196 -9.47 18.70 17.12
CA ASN A 196 -9.10 20.04 16.63
C ASN A 196 -10.10 21.15 17.03
N ALA A 197 -10.98 20.88 17.99
CA ALA A 197 -11.93 21.85 18.50
C ALA A 197 -11.49 22.53 19.81
N ASN A 198 -10.65 21.90 20.65
CA ASN A 198 -10.37 22.48 21.98
C ASN A 198 -9.20 21.84 22.76
N SER A 199 -7.93 22.01 22.36
CA SER A 199 -6.84 21.92 23.36
C SER A 199 -5.57 22.67 22.95
N ASN A 200 -5.19 23.56 23.87
CA ASN A 200 -4.15 24.59 23.74
C ASN A 200 -2.75 24.05 24.08
N PHE A 201 -2.38 22.85 23.60
CA PHE A 201 -1.12 22.20 23.97
C PHE A 201 -0.30 21.74 22.76
N HIS A 202 0.15 22.69 21.94
CA HIS A 202 1.15 22.42 20.92
C HIS A 202 2.55 22.54 21.52
N GLY A 203 3.22 21.40 21.73
CA GLY A 203 4.63 21.33 22.09
C GLY A 203 5.49 22.05 21.06
N LYS A 204 6.18 23.12 21.49
CA LYS A 204 7.14 23.90 20.69
C LYS A 204 8.36 23.05 20.38
N TRP A 205 8.57 22.68 19.11
CA TRP A 205 9.88 22.27 18.61
C TRP A 205 10.50 23.46 17.88
N THR A 206 11.59 23.98 18.44
CA THR A 206 12.34 25.10 17.87
C THR A 206 13.30 24.58 16.82
N GLU A 207 12.89 24.62 15.56
CA GLU A 207 13.81 24.53 14.43
C GLU A 207 14.43 25.93 14.25
N ARG A 208 15.62 26.15 14.83
CA ARG A 208 16.41 27.36 14.58
C ARG A 208 17.34 27.11 13.41
N THR A 209 16.85 27.32 12.19
CA THR A 209 17.69 27.63 11.04
C THR A 209 18.32 29.01 11.28
N ARG A 210 19.59 29.03 11.70
CA ARG A 210 20.38 30.27 11.80
C ARG A 210 20.62 30.82 10.40
N SER A 211 19.95 31.91 10.04
CA SER A 211 20.48 32.86 9.07
C SER A 211 20.69 34.20 9.76
N PHE A 212 21.90 34.72 9.60
CA PHE A 212 22.35 36.00 10.13
C PHE A 212 21.71 37.14 9.32
N GLY A 213 21.15 38.13 10.00
CA GLY A 213 20.68 39.39 9.42
C GLY A 213 20.43 40.42 10.52
N LEU A 214 21.22 41.50 10.51
CA LEU A 214 21.37 42.47 11.59
C LEU A 214 20.39 43.65 11.46
N ARG A 215 19.80 44.06 12.59
CA ARG A 215 19.31 45.40 13.02
C ARG A 215 18.46 46.28 12.06
N GLY A 216 17.25 46.61 12.53
CA GLY A 216 16.51 47.83 12.17
C GLY A 216 15.21 47.95 12.97
N ALA A 217 15.14 48.94 13.86
CA ALA A 217 14.02 49.17 14.77
C ALA A 217 12.76 49.69 14.05
N ALA A 218 11.58 49.20 14.45
CA ALA A 218 10.35 49.98 14.51
C ALA A 218 9.31 49.22 15.33
N ALA A 219 8.83 49.86 16.39
CA ALA A 219 7.71 49.42 17.19
C ALA A 219 6.47 49.31 16.30
N ASN A 220 5.92 48.11 16.18
CA ASN A 220 4.52 47.95 15.83
C ASN A 220 3.95 46.76 16.62
N LYS A 221 2.98 47.09 17.48
CA LYS A 221 2.05 46.16 18.10
C LYS A 221 1.28 45.47 16.96
N ASP A 222 0.93 44.20 17.13
CA ASP A 222 0.35 43.31 16.12
C ASP A 222 1.36 42.57 15.23
N ARG A 223 2.10 41.63 15.84
CA ARG A 223 2.60 40.45 15.12
C ARG A 223 2.26 39.20 15.91
N ALA A 224 1.11 38.61 15.57
CA ALA A 224 0.90 37.19 15.74
C ALA A 224 2.07 36.47 15.04
N ALA A 225 3.01 35.97 15.83
CA ALA A 225 4.11 35.15 15.36
C ALA A 225 3.50 33.97 14.60
N GLY A 226 3.77 33.89 13.29
CA GLY A 226 3.23 32.88 12.40
C GLY A 226 3.46 31.47 12.96
N ASN A 227 2.36 30.82 13.33
CA ASN A 227 2.31 29.41 13.64
C ASN A 227 2.69 28.62 12.37
N PHE A 228 3.85 27.98 12.38
CA PHE A 228 4.16 26.93 11.41
C PHE A 228 3.21 25.75 11.65
N ARG A 229 2.39 25.48 10.63
CA ARG A 229 1.46 24.33 10.56
C ARG A 229 2.29 23.04 10.49
N SER A 230 1.95 22.02 11.25
CA SER A 230 2.43 20.65 11.01
C SER A 230 1.59 19.69 11.85
N PHE A 231 0.45 19.15 11.44
CA PHE A 231 0.10 18.52 10.18
C PHE A 231 -1.40 18.68 9.92
N SER A 232 -1.78 19.49 8.93
CA SER A 232 -3.10 19.32 8.34
C SER A 232 -2.97 18.24 7.27
N TRP A 233 -3.69 17.12 7.42
CA TRP A 233 -4.06 16.31 6.26
C TRP A 233 -4.44 17.27 5.13
N SER A 234 -3.77 17.19 3.97
CA SER A 234 -4.08 18.11 2.86
C SER A 234 -5.40 17.78 2.17
N MET A 235 -6.08 16.75 2.66
CA MET A 235 -7.41 16.35 2.25
C MET A 235 -8.47 17.18 2.97
N ALA A 236 -9.63 17.34 2.32
CA ALA A 236 -10.75 18.01 2.94
C ALA A 236 -11.17 17.28 4.22
N LYS A 237 -11.66 18.02 5.21
CA LYS A 237 -12.15 17.46 6.49
C LYS A 237 -13.30 16.45 6.33
N SER A 238 -13.96 16.41 5.16
CA SER A 238 -15.04 15.49 4.84
C SER A 238 -14.58 14.23 4.08
N TRP A 239 -13.29 14.14 3.72
CA TRP A 239 -12.76 13.01 2.96
C TRP A 239 -12.50 11.80 3.88
N SER A 240 -12.86 10.61 3.41
CA SER A 240 -12.67 9.36 4.14
C SER A 240 -12.18 8.26 3.22
N ALA A 241 -11.06 7.64 3.60
CA ALA A 241 -10.53 6.49 2.89
C ALA A 241 -11.52 5.33 2.89
N ALA A 242 -12.17 5.06 4.03
CA ALA A 242 -13.16 3.98 4.13
C ALA A 242 -14.36 4.20 3.21
N LYS A 243 -14.91 5.44 3.16
CA LYS A 243 -16.01 5.77 2.25
C LYS A 243 -15.60 5.66 0.79
N GLN A 244 -14.38 6.10 0.42
CA GLN A 244 -13.89 5.96 -0.96
C GLN A 244 -13.84 4.48 -1.38
N ILE A 245 -13.27 3.61 -0.54
CA ILE A 245 -13.23 2.17 -0.83
C ILE A 245 -14.65 1.58 -0.90
N GLN A 246 -15.54 1.98 0.01
CA GLN A 246 -16.94 1.53 -0.02
C GLN A 246 -17.61 1.88 -1.35
N VAL A 247 -17.48 3.14 -1.82
CA VAL A 247 -18.05 3.58 -3.10
C VAL A 247 -17.41 2.86 -4.28
N MET A 248 -16.09 2.60 -4.25
CA MET A 248 -15.44 1.80 -5.29
C MET A 248 -15.99 0.36 -5.37
N SER A 249 -16.34 -0.23 -4.21
CA SER A 249 -16.84 -1.61 -4.12
C SER A 249 -18.35 -1.78 -4.37
N ALA A 250 -19.17 -0.76 -4.11
CA ALA A 250 -20.64 -0.86 -4.12
C ALA A 250 -21.24 -1.33 -5.46
N ASN A 251 -20.60 -0.99 -6.58
CA ASN A 251 -21.07 -1.34 -7.93
C ASN A 251 -20.19 -2.41 -8.61
N LEU A 252 -19.40 -3.16 -7.84
CA LEU A 252 -18.51 -4.19 -8.38
C LEU A 252 -19.30 -5.50 -8.62
N VAL A 253 -19.98 -5.58 -9.76
CA VAL A 253 -20.84 -6.73 -10.11
C VAL A 253 -20.15 -7.63 -11.13
N ALA A 254 -20.08 -8.92 -10.84
CA ALA A 254 -19.54 -9.91 -11.76
C ALA A 254 -20.43 -10.07 -13.01
N PRO A 255 -19.84 -10.12 -14.22
CA PRO A 255 -20.58 -10.38 -15.46
C PRO A 255 -21.34 -11.71 -15.40
N ARG A 256 -22.55 -11.77 -15.98
CA ARG A 256 -23.41 -12.96 -15.96
C ARG A 256 -23.83 -13.37 -17.38
N GLY A 257 -24.04 -14.67 -17.60
CA GLY A 257 -24.53 -15.20 -18.88
C GLY A 257 -23.54 -14.95 -20.02
N ALA A 258 -24.03 -14.49 -21.17
CA ALA A 258 -23.22 -14.23 -22.37
C ALA A 258 -22.14 -13.14 -22.17
N GLU A 259 -22.24 -12.30 -21.14
CA GLU A 259 -21.25 -11.26 -20.84
C GLU A 259 -19.98 -11.82 -20.16
N SER A 260 -20.03 -13.06 -19.65
CA SER A 260 -18.92 -13.68 -18.90
C SER A 260 -17.74 -14.12 -19.77
N THR A 261 -17.96 -14.32 -21.06
CA THR A 261 -16.95 -14.79 -22.03
C THR A 261 -16.31 -13.65 -22.83
N GLY A 262 -16.75 -12.40 -22.62
CA GLY A 262 -16.28 -11.24 -23.36
C GLY A 262 -15.47 -10.25 -22.52
N LEU A 263 -15.35 -9.03 -23.05
CA LEU A 263 -14.53 -7.95 -22.48
C LEU A 263 -15.03 -7.41 -21.14
N ALA A 264 -16.24 -7.77 -20.74
CA ALA A 264 -16.72 -7.48 -19.39
C ALA A 264 -15.92 -8.22 -18.32
N SER A 265 -15.43 -9.43 -18.59
CA SER A 265 -14.62 -10.23 -17.66
C SER A 265 -13.29 -9.56 -17.27
N PRO A 266 -12.40 -9.18 -18.22
CA PRO A 266 -11.14 -8.53 -17.86
C PRO A 266 -11.35 -7.17 -17.20
N ILE A 267 -12.39 -6.42 -17.57
CA ILE A 267 -12.75 -5.17 -16.89
C ILE A 267 -13.19 -5.42 -15.45
N TYR A 268 -13.98 -6.47 -15.21
CA TYR A 268 -14.36 -6.87 -13.85
C TYR A 268 -13.15 -7.30 -13.01
N VAL A 269 -12.27 -8.13 -13.57
CA VAL A 269 -11.01 -8.56 -12.94
C VAL A 269 -10.18 -7.33 -12.54
N MET A 270 -9.94 -6.42 -13.48
CA MET A 270 -9.11 -5.24 -13.22
C MET A 270 -9.75 -4.30 -12.20
N ASN A 271 -11.06 -4.05 -12.28
CA ASN A 271 -11.76 -3.26 -11.26
C ASN A 271 -11.65 -3.89 -9.87
N THR A 272 -11.74 -5.23 -9.79
CA THR A 272 -11.56 -5.98 -8.53
C THR A 272 -10.15 -5.81 -7.98
N ILE A 273 -9.13 -5.90 -8.85
CA ILE A 273 -7.73 -5.70 -8.49
C ILE A 273 -7.48 -4.26 -8.01
N ILE A 274 -8.00 -3.25 -8.70
CA ILE A 274 -7.89 -1.84 -8.27
C ILE A 274 -8.49 -1.67 -6.86
N VAL A 275 -9.72 -2.17 -6.64
CA VAL A 275 -10.38 -2.08 -5.33
C VAL A 275 -9.56 -2.81 -4.26
N PHE A 276 -9.07 -4.01 -4.56
CA PHE A 276 -8.26 -4.81 -3.63
C PHE A 276 -6.98 -4.09 -3.22
N VAL A 277 -6.20 -3.59 -4.19
CA VAL A 277 -4.92 -2.93 -3.94
C VAL A 277 -5.11 -1.64 -3.15
N MET A 278 -6.08 -0.81 -3.54
CA MET A 278 -6.39 0.42 -2.81
C MET A 278 -6.88 0.12 -1.39
N TRP A 279 -7.71 -0.92 -1.20
CA TRP A 279 -8.15 -1.38 0.11
C TRP A 279 -6.98 -1.86 0.99
N ALA A 280 -6.09 -2.68 0.45
CA ALA A 280 -4.93 -3.19 1.18
C ALA A 280 -3.96 -2.08 1.59
N LEU A 281 -3.72 -1.09 0.72
CA LEU A 281 -2.93 0.09 1.05
C LEU A 281 -3.56 0.92 2.17
N VAL A 282 -4.88 1.14 2.12
CA VAL A 282 -5.63 1.86 3.16
C VAL A 282 -5.62 1.09 4.49
N ALA A 283 -5.66 -0.24 4.47
CA ALA A 283 -5.54 -1.06 5.67
C ALA A 283 -4.13 -0.97 6.29
N ALA A 284 -3.09 -1.06 5.45
CA ALA A 284 -1.69 -1.05 5.89
C ALA A 284 -1.22 0.32 6.37
N ILE A 285 -1.48 1.39 5.60
CA ILE A 285 -0.89 2.72 5.79
C ILE A 285 -1.92 3.64 6.45
N PRO A 286 -1.55 4.45 7.46
CA PRO A 286 -2.47 5.38 8.10
C PRO A 286 -3.03 6.38 7.09
N CYS A 287 -4.36 6.45 7.01
CA CYS A 287 -5.11 7.40 6.18
C CYS A 287 -6.23 8.05 7.01
N GLN A 288 -6.76 9.18 6.54
CA GLN A 288 -7.85 9.89 7.18
C GLN A 288 -9.17 9.10 7.14
N GLU A 289 -9.93 9.15 8.26
CA GLU A 289 -11.23 8.48 8.46
C GLU A 289 -11.28 7.04 7.90
N ARG A 290 -10.48 6.13 8.50
CA ARG A 290 -10.52 4.68 8.18
C ARG A 290 -11.54 3.88 8.98
N ASN A 291 -12.16 4.47 10.00
CA ASN A 291 -13.16 3.80 10.83
C ASN A 291 -14.32 3.35 9.93
N GLY A 292 -14.67 2.05 10.00
CA GLY A 292 -15.67 1.46 9.11
C GLY A 292 -15.14 0.98 7.75
N LEU A 293 -13.81 0.86 7.56
CA LEU A 293 -13.25 0.15 6.41
C LEU A 293 -13.83 -1.27 6.36
N ALA A 294 -14.48 -1.61 5.24
CA ALA A 294 -15.08 -2.93 5.07
C ALA A 294 -14.00 -4.03 5.19
N THR A 295 -14.31 -5.10 5.92
CA THR A 295 -13.38 -6.22 6.12
C THR A 295 -13.39 -7.21 4.95
N HIS A 296 -14.35 -7.06 4.05
CA HIS A 296 -14.52 -7.88 2.86
C HIS A 296 -15.39 -7.15 1.84
N PHE A 297 -15.17 -7.41 0.55
CA PHE A 297 -16.08 -7.02 -0.53
C PHE A 297 -16.37 -8.24 -1.40
N GLN A 298 -17.57 -8.31 -1.97
CA GLN A 298 -18.06 -9.54 -2.58
C GLN A 298 -17.32 -9.86 -3.88
N VAL A 299 -16.60 -10.99 -3.89
CA VAL A 299 -16.01 -11.60 -5.09
C VAL A 299 -16.55 -13.03 -5.23
N PRO A 300 -17.10 -13.43 -6.40
CA PRO A 300 -17.61 -14.77 -6.60
C PRO A 300 -16.52 -15.85 -6.47
N ARG A 301 -16.77 -16.86 -5.65
CA ARG A 301 -15.83 -17.98 -5.39
C ARG A 301 -15.69 -18.94 -6.57
N ASN A 302 -16.61 -18.94 -7.52
CA ASN A 302 -16.55 -19.81 -8.70
C ASN A 302 -15.50 -19.38 -9.73
N LEU A 303 -14.86 -18.22 -9.55
CA LEU A 303 -13.83 -17.71 -10.45
C LEU A 303 -12.44 -18.17 -9.97
N GLY A 304 -11.71 -18.90 -10.84
CA GLY A 304 -10.40 -19.49 -10.47
C GLY A 304 -9.36 -18.45 -10.04
N TRP A 305 -9.32 -17.29 -10.70
CA TRP A 305 -8.41 -16.19 -10.36
C TRP A 305 -8.76 -15.47 -9.05
N ALA A 306 -10.01 -15.59 -8.57
CA ALA A 306 -10.48 -14.87 -7.40
C ALA A 306 -10.04 -15.53 -6.08
N GLN A 307 -9.81 -16.84 -6.08
CA GLN A 307 -9.43 -17.61 -4.89
C GLN A 307 -8.25 -17.01 -4.10
N PRO A 308 -7.09 -16.71 -4.73
CA PRO A 308 -5.97 -16.15 -3.99
C PRO A 308 -6.26 -14.74 -3.43
N ILE A 309 -7.03 -13.92 -4.17
CA ILE A 309 -7.45 -12.59 -3.70
C ILE A 309 -8.39 -12.70 -2.50
N ILE A 310 -9.36 -13.62 -2.53
CA ILE A 310 -10.27 -13.89 -1.41
C ILE A 310 -9.47 -14.34 -0.18
N GLY A 311 -8.50 -15.25 -0.34
CA GLY A 311 -7.64 -15.68 0.76
C GLY A 311 -6.84 -14.53 1.38
N LEU A 312 -6.35 -13.60 0.56
CA LEU A 312 -5.68 -12.39 1.05
C LEU A 312 -6.65 -11.44 1.76
N GLN A 313 -7.87 -11.26 1.23
CA GLN A 313 -8.91 -10.46 1.87
C GLN A 313 -9.28 -11.01 3.25
N GLU A 314 -9.44 -12.33 3.37
CA GLU A 314 -9.77 -12.99 4.63
C GLU A 314 -8.65 -12.76 5.66
N LYS A 315 -7.38 -13.03 5.30
CA LYS A 315 -6.22 -12.80 6.19
C LYS A 315 -6.10 -11.34 6.64
N ILE A 316 -6.11 -10.39 5.70
CA ILE A 316 -5.97 -8.96 6.00
C ILE A 316 -7.20 -8.45 6.78
N GLY A 317 -8.40 -8.92 6.44
CA GLY A 317 -9.64 -8.56 7.11
C GLY A 317 -9.71 -9.06 8.56
N GLU A 318 -9.17 -10.24 8.85
CA GLU A 318 -9.03 -10.75 10.22
C GLU A 318 -8.07 -9.88 11.04
N ASP A 319 -6.91 -9.53 10.49
CA ASP A 319 -5.94 -8.67 11.18
C ASP A 319 -6.47 -7.25 11.39
N TRP A 320 -7.24 -6.73 10.43
CA TRP A 320 -7.94 -5.46 10.58
C TRP A 320 -8.94 -5.48 11.75
N LYS A 321 -9.75 -6.54 11.88
CA LYS A 321 -10.70 -6.69 13.02
C LYS A 321 -9.99 -6.75 14.37
N LYS A 322 -8.81 -7.36 14.44
CA LYS A 322 -7.99 -7.40 15.66
C LYS A 322 -7.44 -6.01 16.01
N LYS A 323 -7.05 -5.23 15.00
CA LYS A 323 -6.43 -3.90 15.17
C LYS A 323 -7.43 -2.76 15.38
N GLU A 324 -8.63 -2.82 14.81
CA GLU A 324 -9.67 -1.78 14.92
C GLU A 324 -9.94 -1.40 16.40
N LYS A 325 -9.80 -2.35 17.32
CA LYS A 325 -10.00 -2.13 18.77
C LYS A 325 -8.80 -1.47 19.47
N LYS A 326 -7.63 -1.41 18.84
CA LYS A 326 -6.33 -1.11 19.50
C LYS A 326 -5.64 0.17 19.01
N GLY A 327 -6.11 0.84 17.95
CA GLY A 327 -5.58 2.14 17.52
C GLY A 327 -5.57 2.37 16.01
N THR A 328 -5.11 3.55 15.58
CA THR A 328 -5.22 4.06 14.20
C THR A 328 -3.91 3.98 13.39
N ALA A 329 -2.88 3.29 13.89
CA ALA A 329 -1.55 3.23 13.25
C ALA A 329 -1.49 2.39 11.95
N GLY A 330 -2.54 1.64 11.60
CA GLY A 330 -2.60 0.76 10.43
C GLY A 330 -1.98 -0.62 10.66
N LEU A 331 -1.98 -1.43 9.61
CA LEU A 331 -1.52 -2.83 9.66
C LEU A 331 -0.10 -3.05 9.11
N LEU A 332 0.63 -1.99 8.70
CA LEU A 332 2.02 -2.13 8.25
C LEU A 332 2.87 -2.82 9.33
N GLU A 333 3.53 -3.92 8.97
CA GLU A 333 4.24 -4.80 9.91
C GLU A 333 5.27 -4.04 10.76
N GLU A 334 6.08 -3.21 10.12
CA GLU A 334 7.13 -2.42 10.75
C GLU A 334 6.54 -1.36 11.70
N THR A 335 5.42 -0.75 11.35
CA THR A 335 4.71 0.19 12.23
C THR A 335 4.17 -0.51 13.48
N GLN A 336 3.59 -1.70 13.34
CA GLN A 336 3.06 -2.46 14.48
C GLN A 336 4.18 -2.89 15.44
N LYS A 337 5.33 -3.34 14.91
CA LYS A 337 6.52 -3.66 15.71
C LYS A 337 7.05 -2.42 16.43
N MET A 338 7.19 -1.31 15.72
CA MET A 338 7.62 -0.03 16.30
C MET A 338 6.70 0.43 17.44
N GLU A 339 5.39 0.36 17.27
CA GLU A 339 4.40 0.71 18.31
C GLU A 339 4.55 -0.18 19.55
N LYS A 340 4.68 -1.50 19.36
CA LYS A 340 4.86 -2.46 20.47
C LYS A 340 6.13 -2.16 21.27
N VAL A 341 7.27 -2.01 20.60
CA VAL A 341 8.55 -1.74 21.26
C VAL A 341 8.53 -0.35 21.91
N ALA A 342 7.90 0.64 21.28
CA ALA A 342 7.75 1.98 21.86
C ALA A 342 6.97 1.96 23.18
N HIS A 343 5.89 1.18 23.28
CA HIS A 343 5.16 1.00 24.55
C HIS A 343 6.06 0.39 25.63
N SER A 344 6.78 -0.69 25.33
CA SER A 344 7.66 -1.36 26.31
C SER A 344 8.80 -0.44 26.78
N LEU A 345 9.39 0.33 25.87
CA LEU A 345 10.44 1.30 26.23
C LEU A 345 9.92 2.49 27.06
N VAL A 346 8.64 2.88 26.91
CA VAL A 346 8.02 3.89 27.79
C VAL A 346 7.81 3.32 29.20
N GLU A 347 7.32 2.09 29.32
CA GLU A 347 7.18 1.41 30.62
C GLU A 347 8.52 1.25 31.34
N PHE A 348 9.58 0.91 30.59
CA PHE A 348 10.95 0.92 31.09
C PHE A 348 11.36 2.31 31.59
N ALA A 349 11.12 3.36 30.80
CA ALA A 349 11.51 4.71 31.17
C ALA A 349 10.74 5.26 32.39
N ASP A 350 9.53 4.76 32.65
CA ASP A 350 8.72 5.11 33.82
C ASP A 350 9.20 4.42 35.10
N SER A 351 9.76 3.21 34.98
CA SER A 351 10.27 2.39 36.08
C SER A 351 11.78 2.48 36.28
N PHE A 352 12.46 3.38 35.57
CA PHE A 352 13.91 3.52 35.60
C PHE A 352 14.41 4.01 36.97
N VAL A 353 15.28 3.21 37.60
CA VAL A 353 16.02 3.55 38.82
C VAL A 353 17.50 3.36 38.55
N PHE A 354 18.33 4.32 38.97
CA PHE A 354 19.78 4.26 38.83
C PHE A 354 20.41 3.79 40.15
N PRO A 355 21.41 2.88 40.14
CA PRO A 355 22.03 2.22 38.98
C PRO A 355 21.12 1.18 38.32
N LEU A 356 21.31 0.99 37.00
CA LEU A 356 20.52 0.03 36.22
C LEU A 356 20.92 -1.41 36.56
N GLU A 357 19.94 -2.24 36.89
CA GLU A 357 20.12 -3.69 37.11
C GLU A 357 20.60 -4.38 35.81
N GLU A 358 21.52 -5.33 35.91
CA GLU A 358 22.12 -6.00 34.74
C GLU A 358 21.10 -6.73 33.86
N GLU A 359 20.08 -7.35 34.47
CA GLU A 359 18.98 -8.00 33.74
C GLU A 359 18.17 -6.99 32.92
N LYS A 360 17.75 -5.88 33.56
CA LYS A 360 17.02 -4.79 32.88
C LYS A 360 17.88 -4.09 31.82
N ALA A 361 19.19 -4.05 32.01
CA ALA A 361 20.11 -3.50 31.00
C ALA A 361 20.19 -4.39 29.76
N ALA A 362 20.22 -5.72 29.93
CA ALA A 362 20.22 -6.67 28.82
C ALA A 362 18.90 -6.61 28.03
N ASP A 363 17.76 -6.58 28.73
CA ASP A 363 16.43 -6.48 28.11
C ASP A 363 16.26 -5.15 27.34
N LEU A 364 16.69 -4.04 27.94
CA LEU A 364 16.70 -2.74 27.28
C LEU A 364 17.54 -2.77 26.00
N ALA A 365 18.75 -3.34 26.08
CA ALA A 365 19.64 -3.43 24.92
C ALA A 365 18.98 -4.23 23.78
N ALA A 366 18.30 -5.34 24.10
CA ALA A 366 17.56 -6.13 23.12
C ALA A 366 16.43 -5.31 22.46
N GLN A 367 15.61 -4.60 23.25
CA GLN A 367 14.52 -3.77 22.72
C GLN A 367 15.02 -2.60 21.87
N VAL A 368 16.12 -1.97 22.27
CA VAL A 368 16.74 -0.87 21.52
C VAL A 368 17.30 -1.37 20.18
N VAL A 369 17.89 -2.58 20.16
CA VAL A 369 18.32 -3.23 18.91
C VAL A 369 17.13 -3.54 18.02
N GLU A 370 16.05 -4.13 18.55
CA GLU A 370 14.83 -4.42 17.78
C GLU A 370 14.21 -3.14 17.16
N LEU A 371 14.14 -2.06 17.94
CA LEU A 371 13.65 -0.76 17.46
C LEU A 371 14.57 -0.17 16.39
N ALA A 372 15.89 -0.26 16.56
CA ALA A 372 16.88 0.22 15.60
C ALA A 372 16.78 -0.52 14.26
N GLU A 373 16.65 -1.85 14.30
CA GLU A 373 16.47 -2.66 13.10
C GLU A 373 15.17 -2.34 12.37
N THR A 374 14.09 -2.11 13.11
CA THR A 374 12.80 -1.68 12.55
C THR A 374 12.92 -0.29 11.91
N CYS A 375 13.57 0.67 12.58
CA CYS A 375 13.81 2.00 12.02
C CYS A 375 14.63 1.97 10.73
N ARG A 376 15.66 1.10 10.66
CA ARG A 376 16.48 0.88 9.45
C ARG A 376 15.64 0.31 8.31
N ARG A 377 14.86 -0.75 8.55
CA ARG A 377 13.96 -1.34 7.52
C ARG A 377 12.99 -0.31 6.96
N MET A 378 12.44 0.54 7.82
CA MET A 378 11.56 1.64 7.42
C MET A 378 12.28 2.72 6.62
N GLU A 379 13.49 3.13 7.04
CA GLU A 379 14.29 4.14 6.33
C GLU A 379 14.66 3.68 4.91
N GLU A 380 15.09 2.43 4.76
CA GLU A 380 15.45 1.85 3.47
C GLU A 380 14.22 1.56 2.58
N GLY A 381 13.08 1.21 3.20
CA GLY A 381 11.91 0.70 2.49
C GLY A 381 10.85 1.75 2.12
N LEU A 382 10.62 2.76 2.96
CA LEU A 382 9.50 3.71 2.78
C LEU A 382 9.69 4.62 1.55
N GLY A 383 10.93 5.06 1.27
CA GLY A 383 11.24 5.86 0.08
C GLY A 383 10.91 5.14 -1.23
N PRO A 384 11.44 3.93 -1.47
CA PRO A 384 11.06 3.10 -2.62
C PRO A 384 9.56 2.81 -2.70
N LEU A 385 8.90 2.52 -1.58
CA LEU A 385 7.45 2.31 -1.54
C LEU A 385 6.69 3.55 -2.01
N GLN A 386 7.06 4.74 -1.52
CA GLN A 386 6.43 6.00 -1.94
C GLN A 386 6.64 6.27 -3.43
N GLN A 387 7.83 6.00 -3.97
CA GLN A 387 8.11 6.13 -5.39
C GLN A 387 7.23 5.21 -6.23
N GLN A 388 7.04 3.96 -5.78
CA GLN A 388 6.21 2.98 -6.47
C GLN A 388 4.71 3.34 -6.42
N VAL A 389 4.22 3.89 -5.31
CA VAL A 389 2.86 4.46 -5.25
C VAL A 389 2.70 5.60 -6.26
N ARG A 390 3.71 6.45 -6.45
CA ARG A 390 3.69 7.48 -7.50
C ARG A 390 3.74 6.89 -8.90
N GLU A 391 4.47 5.79 -9.11
CA GLU A 391 4.45 5.09 -10.39
C GLU A 391 3.04 4.56 -10.71
N VAL A 392 2.39 3.91 -9.75
CA VAL A 392 1.01 3.44 -9.87
C VAL A 392 0.06 4.60 -10.19
N PHE A 393 0.20 5.73 -9.49
CA PHE A 393 -0.57 6.94 -9.79
C PHE A 393 -0.42 7.36 -11.26
N HIS A 394 0.82 7.53 -11.75
CA HIS A 394 1.06 7.94 -13.12
C HIS A 394 0.60 6.90 -14.15
N ARG A 395 0.72 5.60 -13.82
CA ARG A 395 0.24 4.51 -14.67
C ARG A 395 -1.28 4.58 -14.84
N ILE A 396 -2.02 4.78 -13.75
CA ILE A 396 -3.48 4.96 -13.78
C ILE A 396 -3.86 6.19 -14.59
N VAL A 397 -3.20 7.34 -14.40
CA VAL A 397 -3.45 8.56 -15.18
C VAL A 397 -3.27 8.31 -16.69
N ARG A 398 -2.18 7.66 -17.07
CA ARG A 398 -1.89 7.35 -18.48
C ARG A 398 -2.93 6.40 -19.08
N SER A 399 -3.22 5.30 -18.38
CA SER A 399 -4.23 4.31 -18.80
C SER A 399 -5.61 4.94 -18.98
N ARG A 400 -6.00 5.81 -18.03
CA ARG A 400 -7.24 6.59 -18.11
C ARG A 400 -7.28 7.51 -19.33
N ALA A 401 -6.18 8.20 -19.63
CA ALA A 401 -6.10 9.07 -20.81
C ALA A 401 -6.24 8.26 -22.11
N GLU A 402 -5.53 7.12 -22.23
CA GLU A 402 -5.64 6.24 -23.39
C GLU A 402 -7.07 5.73 -23.60
N VAL A 403 -7.77 5.32 -22.54
CA VAL A 403 -9.18 4.89 -22.62
C VAL A 403 -10.10 6.04 -23.04
N LEU A 404 -9.88 7.24 -22.51
CA LEU A 404 -10.66 8.43 -22.90
C LEU A 404 -10.43 8.82 -24.36
N ASP A 405 -9.21 8.69 -24.88
CA ASP A 405 -8.89 8.96 -26.28
C ASP A 405 -9.65 8.01 -27.21
N VAL A 406 -9.79 6.72 -26.83
CA VAL A 406 -10.61 5.75 -27.57
C VAL A 406 -12.09 6.15 -27.54
N VAL A 407 -12.61 6.57 -26.39
CA VAL A 407 -14.00 7.03 -26.25
C VAL A 407 -14.26 8.29 -27.10
N ASP A 408 -13.32 9.24 -27.12
CA ASP A 408 -13.42 10.47 -27.91
C ASP A 408 -13.37 10.20 -29.43
N GLN A 409 -12.55 9.25 -29.87
CA GLN A 409 -12.52 8.80 -31.27
C GLN A 409 -13.90 8.30 -31.73
N ILE A 410 -14.59 7.54 -30.89
CA ILE A 410 -15.95 7.05 -31.19
C ILE A 410 -16.94 8.20 -31.27
N GLY A 411 -16.85 9.16 -30.34
CA GLY A 411 -17.69 10.36 -30.34
C GLY A 411 -17.56 11.16 -31.65
N LYS A 412 -16.34 11.26 -32.19
CA LYS A 412 -16.06 11.91 -33.48
C LYS A 412 -16.60 11.12 -34.68
N ILE A 413 -16.51 9.78 -34.65
CA ILE A 413 -17.04 8.92 -35.72
C ILE A 413 -18.58 8.92 -35.73
N SER A 414 -19.21 9.08 -34.56
CA SER A 414 -20.67 9.11 -34.39
C SER A 414 -21.31 10.47 -34.68
N ALA A 415 -20.53 11.54 -34.87
CA ALA A 415 -21.07 12.88 -35.12
C ALA A 415 -21.71 12.93 -36.53
N PRO A 416 -22.99 13.31 -36.67
CA PRO A 416 -23.63 13.41 -37.97
C PRO A 416 -22.92 14.49 -38.80
N VAL A 417 -22.49 14.12 -40.01
CA VAL A 417 -21.98 15.07 -41.00
C VAL A 417 -23.15 15.98 -41.38
N PRO A 418 -23.09 17.31 -41.15
CA PRO A 418 -24.12 18.21 -41.63
C PRO A 418 -24.05 18.22 -43.16
N TYR A 419 -25.10 17.70 -43.81
CA TYR A 419 -25.34 17.83 -45.24
C TYR A 419 -26.12 19.11 -45.54
#